data_AF-A0A7V1PR65-F1
#
_entry.id   AF-A0A7V1PR65-F1
#
_cell.length_a   1.000
_cell.length_b   1.000
_cell.length_c   1.000
_cell.angle_alpha   90.00
_cell.angle_beta   90.00
_cell.angle_gamma   90.00
#
_symmetry.space_group_name_H-M   'P 1'
#
loop_
_entity.id
_entity.type
_entity.pdbx_description
1 polymer ?
#
loop_
_entity_poly.entity_id
_entity_poly.type
_entity_poly.pdbx_seq_one_letter_code
_entity_poly.pdbx_strand_id
1 'polypeptide(L)'
;MLVNPILSSFKNFRLYLFFWLIIIAIYLSILNFGINADLYFILIDSVVFNLILCGLGLSFWYSARFLPLERNNLLKVISTHIFGGVLLTILWLFLGYNIISLFVDNFDDYSKFFLETLPWRFLIGLLIYFLITSFYYIIIYYTGFQEKIVTENKYKYLATEAELKSLKFQINPHFIFNSLNSLSALTTINPKKAKVMIQKLADFLRYTLSNNEK
;
A
#
# COMPACT_ATOMS: atom_id res chain seq x y z
N MET A 1 5.91 -6.75 -3.58
CA MET A 1 6.91 -7.09 -2.53
C MET A 1 6.25 -7.91 -1.43
N LEU A 2 6.94 -8.96 -0.93
CA LEU A 2 6.52 -9.80 0.22
C LEU A 2 7.13 -9.32 1.56
N VAL A 3 7.78 -8.17 1.57
CA VAL A 3 8.50 -7.68 2.75
C VAL A 3 7.56 -6.81 3.58
N ASN A 4 7.50 -7.06 4.88
CA ASN A 4 6.75 -6.23 5.82
C ASN A 4 7.26 -4.77 5.73
N PRO A 5 6.37 -3.77 5.54
CA PRO A 5 6.75 -2.37 5.35
C PRO A 5 7.49 -1.75 6.55
N ILE A 6 7.32 -2.30 7.74
CA ILE A 6 8.04 -1.87 8.95
C ILE A 6 9.48 -2.40 8.93
N LEU A 7 9.67 -3.64 8.46
CA LEU A 7 10.98 -4.29 8.37
C LEU A 7 11.73 -3.96 7.08
N SER A 8 11.10 -3.26 6.13
CA SER A 8 11.71 -2.92 4.85
C SER A 8 12.83 -1.90 4.95
N SER A 9 12.89 -1.11 6.02
CA SER A 9 13.98 -0.16 6.27
C SER A 9 14.23 0.06 7.75
N PHE A 10 15.49 0.33 8.10
CA PHE A 10 15.87 0.65 9.48
C PHE A 10 15.17 1.92 9.99
N LYS A 11 14.85 2.86 9.11
CA LYS A 11 14.07 4.07 9.46
C LYS A 11 12.67 3.69 9.95
N ASN A 12 11.95 2.84 9.21
CA ASN A 12 10.59 2.43 9.56
C ASN A 12 10.59 1.60 10.85
N PHE A 13 11.57 0.72 11.02
CA PHE A 13 11.73 -0.06 12.23
C PHE A 13 11.95 0.82 13.48
N ARG A 14 12.80 1.86 13.39
CA ARG A 14 12.97 2.83 14.49
C ARG A 14 11.70 3.61 14.81
N LEU A 15 10.94 4.04 13.79
CA LEU A 15 9.65 4.70 14.01
C LEU A 15 8.66 3.79 14.72
N TYR A 16 8.65 2.50 14.37
CA TYR A 16 7.83 1.49 15.04
C TYR A 16 8.22 1.30 16.51
N LEU A 17 9.51 1.21 16.82
CA LEU A 17 9.98 1.15 18.21
C LEU A 17 9.60 2.41 19.00
N PHE A 18 9.74 3.59 18.39
CA PHE A 18 9.33 4.85 19.02
C PHE A 18 7.82 4.91 19.31
N PHE A 19 7.00 4.41 18.39
CA PHE A 19 5.55 4.26 18.60
C PHE A 19 5.24 3.36 19.81
N TRP A 20 5.95 2.24 19.95
CA TRP A 20 5.80 1.36 21.12
C TRP A 20 6.28 1.99 22.43
N LEU A 21 7.34 2.79 22.41
CA LEU A 21 7.76 3.55 23.60
C LEU A 21 6.66 4.50 24.07
N ILE A 22 5.95 5.15 23.15
CA ILE A 22 4.80 6.00 23.48
C ILE A 22 3.66 5.16 24.08
N ILE A 23 3.33 4.02 23.50
CA ILE A 23 2.30 3.11 24.03
C ILE A 23 2.66 2.66 25.45
N ILE A 24 3.91 2.26 25.70
CA ILE A 24 4.39 1.85 27.01
C ILE A 24 4.21 3.00 28.02
N ALA A 25 4.59 4.22 27.67
CA ALA A 25 4.43 5.38 28.55
C ALA A 25 2.97 5.70 28.87
N ILE A 26 2.07 5.59 27.89
CA ILE A 26 0.63 5.77 28.09
C ILE A 26 0.07 4.68 29.00
N TYR A 27 0.42 3.41 28.74
CA TYR A 27 -0.04 2.26 29.51
C TYR A 27 0.42 2.34 30.98
N LEU A 28 1.69 2.68 31.20
CA LEU A 28 2.25 2.95 32.53
C LEU A 28 1.48 4.05 33.27
N SER A 29 1.18 5.15 32.57
CA SER A 29 0.43 6.25 33.15
C SER A 29 -0.98 5.82 33.56
N ILE A 30 -1.68 5.08 32.70
CA ILE A 30 -3.03 4.57 32.99
C ILE A 30 -3.03 3.65 34.21
N LEU A 31 -2.07 2.73 34.30
CA LEU A 31 -1.95 1.83 35.45
C LEU A 31 -1.65 2.57 36.75
N ASN A 32 -0.68 3.49 36.71
CA ASN A 32 -0.24 4.23 37.89
C ASN A 32 -1.31 5.19 38.45
N PHE A 33 -2.16 5.76 37.59
CA PHE A 33 -3.26 6.62 38.03
C PHE A 33 -4.56 5.86 38.30
N GLY A 34 -4.77 4.72 37.62
CA GLY A 34 -6.03 3.98 37.66
C GLY A 34 -6.10 2.91 38.75
N ILE A 35 -4.95 2.41 39.23
CA ILE A 35 -4.89 1.29 40.17
C ILE A 35 -3.80 1.54 41.21
N ASN A 36 -4.16 1.43 42.50
CA ASN A 36 -3.19 1.43 43.59
C ASN A 36 -2.49 0.07 43.64
N ALA A 37 -1.46 -0.11 42.81
CA ALA A 37 -0.58 -1.29 42.82
C ALA A 37 0.87 -0.87 43.09
N ASP A 38 1.70 -1.84 43.46
CA ASP A 38 3.15 -1.61 43.62
C ASP A 38 3.75 -1.15 42.29
N LEU A 39 4.54 -0.06 42.33
CA LEU A 39 5.24 0.49 41.18
C LEU A 39 6.13 -0.55 40.50
N TYR A 40 6.71 -1.47 41.27
CA TYR A 40 7.50 -2.58 40.74
C TYR A 40 6.68 -3.48 39.81
N PHE A 41 5.46 -3.86 40.23
CA PHE A 41 4.56 -4.67 39.40
C PHE A 41 4.13 -3.93 38.14
N ILE A 42 3.76 -2.66 38.27
CA ILE A 42 3.33 -1.82 37.15
C ILE A 42 4.42 -1.71 36.08
N LEU A 43 5.67 -1.51 36.49
CA LEU A 43 6.81 -1.38 35.58
C LEU A 43 7.08 -2.67 34.80
N ILE A 44 7.20 -3.80 35.51
CA ILE A 44 7.50 -5.09 34.87
C ILE A 44 6.35 -5.52 33.97
N ASP A 45 5.11 -5.41 34.45
CA ASP A 45 3.91 -5.72 33.67
C ASP A 45 3.85 -4.92 32.37
N SER A 46 4.07 -3.61 32.46
CA SER A 46 4.05 -2.75 31.29
C SER A 46 5.11 -3.13 30.26
N VAL A 47 6.32 -3.46 30.70
CA VAL A 47 7.40 -3.87 29.79
C VAL A 47 7.07 -5.22 29.15
N VAL A 48 6.69 -6.23 29.94
CA VAL A 48 6.41 -7.59 29.44
C VAL A 48 5.28 -7.58 28.43
N PHE A 49 4.12 -7.02 28.77
CA PHE A 49 2.94 -7.08 27.90
C PHE A 49 3.14 -6.27 26.62
N ASN A 50 3.75 -5.09 26.68
CA ASN A 50 3.97 -4.28 25.49
C ASN A 50 5.07 -4.83 24.58
N LEU A 51 6.12 -5.47 25.11
CA LEU A 51 7.15 -6.12 24.27
C LEU A 51 6.57 -7.30 23.49
N ILE A 52 5.73 -8.12 24.12
CA ILE A 52 5.05 -9.22 23.44
C ILE A 52 4.15 -8.66 22.33
N LEU A 53 3.38 -7.61 22.63
CA LEU A 53 2.48 -7.00 21.64
C LEU A 53 3.24 -6.30 20.51
N CYS A 54 4.41 -5.73 20.79
CA CYS A 54 5.36 -5.23 19.80
C CYS A 54 5.86 -6.33 18.86
N GLY A 55 6.22 -7.50 19.40
CA GLY A 55 6.60 -8.65 18.57
C GLY A 55 5.43 -9.15 17.71
N LEU A 56 4.28 -9.38 18.33
CA LEU A 56 3.06 -9.83 17.64
C LEU A 56 2.57 -8.83 16.60
N GLY A 57 2.69 -7.52 16.86
CA GLY A 57 2.25 -6.47 15.94
C GLY A 57 2.97 -6.49 14.58
N LEU A 58 4.20 -7.00 14.51
CA LEU A 58 4.88 -7.24 13.23
C LEU A 58 4.21 -8.37 12.43
N SER A 59 3.68 -9.38 13.12
CA SER A 59 3.00 -10.51 12.48
C SER A 59 1.63 -10.14 11.91
N PHE A 60 0.96 -9.11 12.45
CA PHE A 60 -0.37 -8.69 11.99
C PHE A 60 -0.36 -8.15 10.55
N TRP A 61 0.81 -7.82 9.99
CA TRP A 61 0.91 -7.50 8.57
C TRP A 61 0.46 -8.66 7.68
N TYR A 62 0.78 -9.90 8.06
CA TYR A 62 0.44 -11.08 7.28
C TYR A 62 -1.07 -11.33 7.24
N SER A 63 -1.80 -11.01 8.30
CA SER A 63 -3.27 -11.15 8.32
C SER A 63 -3.92 -10.23 7.29
N ALA A 64 -3.49 -8.96 7.22
CA ALA A 64 -3.98 -8.00 6.23
C ALA A 64 -3.53 -8.35 4.79
N ARG A 65 -2.28 -8.80 4.63
CA ARG A 65 -1.69 -9.08 3.31
C ARG A 65 -2.30 -10.28 2.61
N PHE A 66 -2.54 -11.37 3.34
CA PHE A 66 -3.08 -12.61 2.76
C PHE A 66 -4.61 -12.64 2.72
N LEU A 67 -5.26 -11.64 3.30
CA LEU A 67 -6.71 -11.47 3.25
C LEU A 67 -7.11 -10.10 2.66
N PRO A 68 -6.74 -9.80 1.39
CA PRO A 68 -7.10 -8.53 0.77
C PRO A 68 -8.63 -8.40 0.60
N LEU A 69 -9.19 -7.21 0.88
CA LEU A 69 -10.62 -6.89 0.74
C LEU A 69 -11.09 -6.97 -0.72
N GLU A 70 -10.21 -6.73 -1.71
CA GLU A 70 -10.58 -6.74 -3.14
C GLU A 70 -10.89 -8.15 -3.67
N ARG A 71 -10.34 -9.20 -3.04
CA ARG A 71 -10.46 -10.59 -3.52
C ARG A 71 -11.33 -11.47 -2.62
N ASN A 72 -11.80 -10.96 -1.50
CA ASN A 72 -12.53 -11.73 -0.50
C ASN A 72 -13.85 -11.05 -0.14
N ASN A 73 -14.85 -11.86 0.21
CA ASN A 73 -16.13 -11.36 0.70
C ASN A 73 -15.94 -10.66 2.05
N LEU A 74 -16.63 -9.53 2.27
CA LEU A 74 -16.54 -8.73 3.49
C LEU A 74 -16.81 -9.55 4.76
N LEU A 75 -17.83 -10.41 4.74
CA LEU A 75 -18.16 -11.28 5.88
C LEU A 75 -16.99 -12.20 6.27
N LYS A 76 -16.29 -12.78 5.29
CA LYS A 76 -15.11 -13.62 5.53
C LYS A 76 -13.97 -12.81 6.13
N VAL A 77 -13.75 -11.59 5.65
CA VAL A 77 -12.69 -10.71 6.18
C VAL A 77 -12.98 -10.34 7.63
N ILE A 78 -14.19 -9.86 7.90
CA ILE A 78 -14.61 -9.43 9.24
C ILE A 78 -14.57 -10.61 10.21
N SER A 79 -15.13 -11.77 9.85
CA SER A 79 -15.16 -12.94 10.74
C SER A 79 -13.75 -13.45 11.05
N THR A 80 -12.85 -13.46 10.06
CA THR A 80 -11.45 -13.86 10.25
C THR A 80 -10.71 -12.91 11.19
N HIS A 81 -10.91 -11.59 11.06
CA HIS A 81 -10.26 -10.63 11.97
C HIS A 81 -10.85 -10.61 13.37
N ILE A 82 -12.16 -10.82 13.52
CA ILE A 82 -12.77 -10.99 14.85
C ILE A 82 -12.16 -12.22 15.53
N PHE A 83 -12.18 -13.38 14.86
CA PHE A 83 -11.66 -14.62 15.44
C PHE A 83 -10.15 -14.54 15.70
N GLY A 84 -9.40 -14.04 14.72
CA GLY A 84 -7.95 -13.87 14.83
C GLY A 84 -7.55 -12.87 15.92
N GLY A 85 -8.26 -11.75 16.03
CA GLY A 85 -8.04 -10.75 17.07
C GLY A 85 -8.31 -11.31 18.47
N VAL A 86 -9.40 -12.05 18.66
CA VAL A 86 -9.71 -12.72 19.93
C VAL A 86 -8.62 -13.75 20.28
N LEU A 87 -8.27 -14.62 19.33
CA LEU A 87 -7.26 -15.66 19.54
C LEU A 87 -5.90 -15.07 19.89
N LEU A 88 -5.45 -14.04 19.17
CA LEU A 88 -4.18 -13.37 19.42
C LEU A 88 -4.18 -12.60 20.74
N THR A 89 -5.32 -12.03 21.14
CA THR A 89 -5.47 -11.38 22.45
C THR A 89 -5.37 -12.39 23.58
N ILE A 90 -6.04 -13.54 23.46
CA ILE A 90 -5.94 -14.64 24.44
C ILE A 90 -4.50 -15.15 24.52
N LEU A 91 -3.84 -15.35 23.38
CA LEU A 91 -2.44 -15.78 23.33
C LEU A 91 -1.51 -14.75 24.00
N TRP A 92 -1.71 -13.46 23.72
CA TRP A 92 -0.94 -12.38 24.33
C TRP A 92 -1.12 -12.34 25.86
N LEU A 93 -2.36 -12.45 26.34
CA LEU A 93 -2.66 -12.49 27.77
C LEU A 93 -2.03 -13.71 28.44
N PHE A 94 -2.16 -14.88 27.82
CA PHE A 94 -1.57 -16.13 28.30
C PHE A 94 -0.05 -16.04 28.38
N LEU A 95 0.62 -15.59 27.31
CA LEU A 95 2.07 -15.43 27.29
C LEU A 95 2.54 -14.41 28.33
N GLY A 96 1.88 -13.25 28.42
CA GLY A 96 2.24 -12.22 29.40
C GLY A 96 2.14 -12.71 30.84
N TYR A 97 1.05 -13.41 31.18
CA TYR A 97 0.85 -14.00 32.50
C TYR A 97 1.87 -15.09 32.85
N ASN A 98 2.31 -15.89 31.88
CA ASN A 98 3.34 -16.92 32.11
C ASN A 98 4.76 -16.35 32.14
N ILE A 99 5.03 -15.25 31.44
CA ILE A 99 6.36 -14.64 31.42
C ILE A 99 6.61 -13.85 32.70
N ILE A 100 5.60 -13.13 33.21
CA ILE A 100 5.75 -12.31 34.42
C ILE A 100 5.98 -13.14 35.68
N SER A 101 5.53 -14.40 35.73
CA SER A 101 5.81 -15.32 36.84
C SER A 101 7.31 -15.60 37.03
N LEU A 102 8.13 -15.34 36.00
CA LEU A 102 9.59 -15.46 36.08
C LEU A 102 10.26 -14.28 36.77
N PHE A 103 9.55 -13.15 36.95
CA PHE A 103 10.11 -11.89 37.43
C PHE A 103 9.47 -11.39 38.74
N VAL A 104 8.35 -12.00 39.16
CA VAL A 104 7.58 -11.57 40.34
C VAL A 104 7.55 -12.68 41.38
N ASP A 105 8.15 -12.42 42.54
CA ASP A 105 8.21 -13.40 43.64
C ASP A 105 6.86 -13.58 44.36
N ASN A 106 6.10 -12.49 44.53
CA ASN A 106 4.79 -12.51 45.20
C ASN A 106 3.65 -12.68 44.18
N PHE A 107 3.55 -13.89 43.62
CA PHE A 107 2.69 -14.18 42.48
C PHE A 107 1.19 -14.12 42.81
N ASP A 108 0.78 -14.36 44.06
CA ASP A 108 -0.64 -14.33 44.45
C ASP A 108 -1.23 -12.92 44.35
N ASP A 109 -0.50 -11.90 44.77
CA ASP A 109 -0.94 -10.51 44.69
C ASP A 109 -0.94 -10.01 43.24
N TYR A 110 0.07 -10.41 42.45
CA TYR A 110 0.06 -10.13 41.01
C TYR A 110 -1.11 -10.83 40.30
N SER A 111 -1.45 -12.06 40.67
CA SER A 111 -2.57 -12.81 40.08
C SER A 111 -3.91 -12.11 40.32
N LYS A 112 -4.13 -11.58 41.52
CA LYS A 112 -5.31 -10.75 41.82
C LYS A 112 -5.34 -9.49 40.95
N PHE A 113 -4.24 -8.76 40.89
CA PHE A 113 -4.10 -7.58 40.03
C PHE A 113 -4.39 -7.93 38.56
N PHE A 114 -3.84 -9.02 38.05
CA PHE A 114 -4.07 -9.47 36.67
C PHE A 114 -5.54 -9.80 36.41
N LEU A 115 -6.21 -10.50 37.33
CA LEU A 115 -7.63 -10.84 37.20
C LEU A 115 -8.54 -9.61 37.25
N GLU A 116 -8.28 -8.66 38.16
CA GLU A 116 -9.00 -7.39 38.23
C GLU A 116 -8.83 -6.57 36.94
N THR A 117 -7.65 -6.68 36.33
CA THR A 117 -7.31 -5.96 35.11
C THR A 117 -7.65 -6.68 33.80
N LEU A 118 -8.07 -7.94 33.88
CA LEU A 118 -8.26 -8.81 32.72
C LEU A 118 -9.25 -8.24 31.67
N PRO A 119 -10.44 -7.71 32.04
CA PRO A 119 -11.41 -7.24 31.05
C PRO A 119 -10.90 -6.07 30.21
N TRP A 120 -10.24 -5.10 30.84
CA TRP A 120 -9.72 -3.94 30.11
C TRP A 120 -8.48 -4.32 29.30
N ARG A 121 -7.63 -5.22 29.79
CA ARG A 121 -6.50 -5.75 29.01
C ARG A 121 -7.00 -6.41 27.74
N PHE A 122 -8.03 -7.25 27.84
CA PHE A 122 -8.65 -7.90 26.69
C PHE A 122 -9.18 -6.89 25.66
N LEU A 123 -9.89 -5.85 26.12
CA LEU A 123 -10.40 -4.79 25.24
C LEU A 123 -9.26 -4.02 24.55
N ILE A 124 -8.19 -3.67 25.27
CA ILE A 124 -7.04 -2.98 24.70
C ILE A 124 -6.29 -3.86 23.71
N GLY A 125 -6.10 -5.15 24.01
CA GLY A 125 -5.46 -6.10 23.09
C GLY A 125 -6.22 -6.20 21.76
N LEU A 126 -7.56 -6.31 21.82
CA LEU A 126 -8.42 -6.27 20.63
C LEU A 126 -8.29 -4.94 19.88
N LEU A 127 -8.38 -3.82 20.60
CA LEU A 127 -8.30 -2.49 19.99
C LEU A 127 -6.96 -2.29 19.27
N ILE A 128 -5.83 -2.64 19.89
CA ILE A 128 -4.51 -2.54 19.29
C ILE A 128 -4.39 -3.46 18.07
N TYR A 129 -4.90 -4.70 18.15
CA TYR A 129 -4.94 -5.60 17.00
C TYR A 129 -5.66 -4.96 15.80
N PHE A 130 -6.85 -4.40 16.00
CA PHE A 130 -7.62 -3.78 14.93
C PHE A 130 -6.96 -2.50 14.40
N LEU A 131 -6.40 -1.65 15.27
CA LEU A 131 -5.71 -0.44 14.85
C LEU A 131 -4.48 -0.74 13.99
N ILE A 132 -3.62 -1.66 14.44
CA ILE A 132 -2.41 -2.06 13.70
C ILE A 132 -2.78 -2.73 12.38
N THR A 133 -3.76 -3.65 12.40
CA THR A 133 -4.20 -4.35 11.19
C THR A 133 -4.83 -3.37 10.17
N SER A 134 -5.65 -2.43 10.64
CA SER A 134 -6.22 -1.36 9.80
C SER A 134 -5.13 -0.49 9.18
N PHE A 135 -4.13 -0.11 9.97
CA PHE A 135 -2.97 0.62 9.47
C PHE A 135 -2.22 -0.15 8.37
N TYR A 136 -2.03 -1.46 8.53
CA TYR A 136 -1.45 -2.28 7.47
C TYR A 136 -2.31 -2.35 6.22
N TYR A 137 -3.63 -2.44 6.34
CA TYR A 137 -4.52 -2.34 5.19
C TYR A 137 -4.33 -1.02 4.46
N ILE A 138 -4.29 0.11 5.17
CA ILE A 138 -4.05 1.43 4.56
C ILE A 138 -2.76 1.43 3.74
N ILE A 139 -1.64 0.92 4.28
CA ILE A 139 -0.37 0.85 3.56
C ILE A 139 -0.49 -0.03 2.31
N ILE A 140 -1.08 -1.23 2.42
CA ILE A 140 -1.22 -2.18 1.32
C ILE A 140 -2.09 -1.59 0.20
N TYR A 141 -3.20 -0.94 0.56
CA TYR A 141 -4.11 -0.33 -0.40
C TYR A 141 -3.52 0.90 -1.07
N TYR A 142 -2.86 1.77 -0.31
CA TYR A 142 -2.22 2.96 -0.84
C TYR A 142 -1.11 2.60 -1.84
N THR A 143 -0.23 1.66 -1.48
CA THR A 143 0.85 1.21 -2.37
C THR A 143 0.31 0.52 -3.62
N GLY A 144 -0.68 -0.37 -3.46
CA GLY A 144 -1.33 -1.01 -4.61
C GLY A 144 -2.05 -0.03 -5.53
N PHE A 145 -2.63 1.04 -4.99
CA PHE A 145 -3.27 2.09 -5.77
C PHE A 145 -2.26 2.91 -6.59
N GLN A 146 -1.12 3.27 -6.00
CA GLN A 146 -0.05 3.98 -6.73
C GLN A 146 0.52 3.13 -7.87
N GLU A 147 0.72 1.83 -7.65
CA GLU A 147 1.17 0.90 -8.70
C GLU A 147 0.15 0.81 -9.86
N LYS A 148 -1.15 0.80 -9.54
CA LYS A 148 -2.24 0.82 -10.54
C LYS A 148 -2.19 2.10 -11.38
N ILE A 149 -2.05 3.28 -10.76
CA ILE A 149 -1.95 4.57 -11.47
C ILE A 149 -0.76 4.60 -12.44
N VAL A 150 0.42 4.20 -11.96
CA VAL A 150 1.64 4.18 -12.79
C VAL A 150 1.47 3.24 -13.98
N THR A 151 0.87 2.08 -13.75
CA THR A 151 0.60 1.09 -14.79
C THR A 151 -0.42 1.60 -15.81
N GLU A 152 -1.49 2.25 -15.37
CA GLU A 152 -2.51 2.85 -16.25
C GLU A 152 -1.90 3.96 -17.13
N ASN A 153 -1.10 4.85 -16.55
CA ASN A 153 -0.41 5.91 -17.30
C ASN A 153 0.55 5.32 -18.35
N LYS A 154 1.25 4.24 -18.01
CA LYS A 154 2.11 3.53 -18.97
C LYS A 154 1.30 2.96 -20.15
N TYR A 155 0.14 2.37 -19.89
CA TYR A 155 -0.71 1.85 -20.97
C TYR A 155 -1.30 2.96 -21.83
N LYS A 156 -1.71 4.09 -21.24
CA LYS A 156 -2.16 5.26 -22.01
C LYS A 156 -1.05 5.79 -22.93
N TYR A 157 0.17 5.93 -22.41
CA TYR A 157 1.32 6.34 -23.20
C TYR A 157 1.57 5.40 -24.39
N LEU A 158 1.60 4.08 -24.15
CA LEU A 158 1.80 3.09 -25.21
C LEU A 158 0.68 3.10 -26.25
N ALA A 159 -0.57 3.32 -25.84
CA ALA A 159 -1.70 3.44 -26.75
C ALA A 159 -1.55 4.68 -27.65
N THR A 160 -1.23 5.84 -27.07
CA THR A 160 -0.98 7.08 -27.84
C THR A 160 0.21 6.92 -28.78
N GLU A 161 1.29 6.26 -28.36
CA GLU A 161 2.44 6.00 -29.22
C GLU A 161 2.08 5.10 -30.41
N ALA A 162 1.27 4.05 -30.17
CA ALA A 162 0.80 3.16 -31.22
C ALA A 162 -0.12 3.88 -32.22
N GLU A 163 -1.00 4.75 -31.75
CA GLU A 163 -1.88 5.59 -32.57
C GLU A 163 -1.05 6.55 -33.44
N LEU A 164 -0.09 7.27 -32.85
CA LEU A 164 0.83 8.13 -33.59
C LEU A 164 1.64 7.37 -34.64
N LYS A 165 2.08 6.14 -34.33
CA LYS A 165 2.79 5.29 -35.29
C LYS A 165 1.88 4.84 -36.43
N SER A 166 0.64 4.48 -36.14
CA SER A 166 -0.38 4.15 -37.15
C SER A 166 -0.65 5.33 -38.09
N LEU A 167 -0.87 6.53 -37.53
CA LEU A 167 -1.04 7.76 -38.30
C LEU A 167 0.16 8.05 -39.21
N LYS A 168 1.39 7.88 -38.70
CA LYS A 168 2.60 8.00 -39.52
C LYS A 168 2.66 6.97 -40.66
N PHE A 169 2.19 5.74 -40.46
CA PHE A 169 2.15 4.73 -41.52
C PHE A 169 1.08 5.01 -42.58
N GLN A 170 -0.03 5.66 -42.23
CA GLN A 170 -1.06 6.05 -43.21
C GLN A 170 -0.52 7.07 -44.23
N ILE A 171 0.45 7.89 -43.85
CA ILE A 171 1.19 8.76 -44.78
C ILE A 171 2.38 7.96 -45.34
N ASN A 172 2.23 7.32 -46.50
CA ASN A 172 3.33 6.60 -47.15
C ASN A 172 4.48 7.58 -47.49
N PRO A 173 5.63 7.57 -46.77
CA PRO A 173 6.68 8.56 -46.98
C PRO A 173 7.29 8.44 -48.37
N HIS A 174 7.37 7.21 -48.89
CA HIS A 174 7.87 6.93 -50.23
C HIS A 174 6.96 7.52 -51.31
N PHE A 175 5.64 7.53 -51.10
CA PHE A 175 4.72 8.21 -52.01
C PHE A 175 5.02 9.72 -52.07
N ILE A 176 5.28 10.36 -50.93
CA ILE A 176 5.62 11.80 -50.91
C ILE A 176 6.96 12.04 -51.61
N PHE A 177 8.00 11.27 -51.31
CA PHE A 177 9.30 11.42 -51.98
C PHE A 177 9.21 11.19 -53.48
N ASN A 178 8.50 10.16 -53.93
CA ASN A 178 8.28 9.91 -55.36
C ASN A 178 7.46 11.01 -56.03
N SER A 179 6.44 11.52 -55.35
CA SER A 179 5.65 12.64 -55.85
C SER A 179 6.52 13.88 -56.02
N LEU A 180 7.38 14.19 -55.04
CA LEU A 180 8.32 15.32 -55.09
C LEU A 180 9.39 15.16 -56.18
N ASN A 181 9.97 13.96 -56.33
CA ASN A 181 10.97 13.69 -57.38
C ASN A 181 10.35 13.84 -58.78
N SER A 182 9.15 13.30 -58.98
CA SER A 182 8.41 13.44 -60.24
C SER A 182 8.08 14.91 -60.51
N LEU A 183 7.68 15.65 -59.48
CA LEU A 183 7.41 17.07 -59.55
C LEU A 183 8.66 17.86 -59.95
N SER A 184 9.81 17.58 -59.33
CA SER A 184 11.09 18.22 -59.62
C SER A 184 11.46 18.05 -61.09
N ALA A 185 11.36 16.84 -61.64
CA ALA A 185 11.59 16.60 -63.06
C ALA A 185 10.59 17.35 -63.96
N LEU A 186 9.31 17.40 -63.56
CA LEU A 186 8.26 18.12 -64.26
C LEU A 186 8.48 19.64 -64.29
N THR A 187 9.14 20.24 -63.29
CA THR A 187 9.41 21.69 -63.32
C THR A 187 10.30 22.10 -64.49
N THR A 188 11.23 21.24 -64.92
CA THR A 188 12.11 21.48 -66.06
C THR A 188 11.47 21.09 -67.39
N ILE A 189 10.71 19.98 -67.42
CA ILE A 189 10.13 19.42 -68.66
C ILE A 189 8.80 20.10 -69.04
N ASN A 190 7.92 20.35 -68.06
CA ASN A 190 6.59 20.94 -68.29
C ASN A 190 6.09 21.72 -67.06
N PRO A 191 6.46 23.01 -66.94
CA PRO A 191 6.15 23.83 -65.77
C PRO A 191 4.64 23.96 -65.49
N LYS A 192 3.79 23.98 -66.53
CA LYS A 192 2.32 24.05 -66.38
C LYS A 192 1.76 22.80 -65.70
N LYS A 193 2.21 21.60 -66.11
CA LYS A 193 1.80 20.34 -65.46
C LYS A 193 2.34 20.23 -64.03
N ALA A 194 3.57 20.71 -63.78
CA ALA A 194 4.14 20.75 -62.44
C ALA A 194 3.25 21.56 -61.48
N LYS A 195 2.77 22.74 -61.90
CA LYS A 195 1.89 23.59 -61.08
C LYS A 195 0.59 22.87 -60.67
N VAL A 196 -0.03 22.13 -61.59
CA VAL A 196 -1.25 21.34 -61.30
C VAL A 196 -0.95 20.19 -60.34
N MET A 197 0.19 19.51 -60.51
CA MET A 197 0.58 18.40 -59.64
C MET A 197 0.93 18.87 -58.22
N ILE A 198 1.52 20.07 -58.06
CA ILE A 198 1.70 20.72 -56.74
C ILE A 198 0.35 20.90 -56.04
N GLN A 199 -0.64 21.45 -56.73
CA GLN A 199 -1.98 21.66 -56.15
C GLN A 199 -2.63 20.33 -55.74
N LYS A 200 -2.57 19.31 -56.59
CA LYS A 200 -3.12 17.99 -56.26
C LYS A 200 -2.41 17.32 -55.06
N LEU A 201 -1.09 17.46 -54.96
CA LEU A 201 -0.33 16.94 -53.82
C LEU A 201 -0.67 17.70 -52.53
N ALA A 202 -0.85 19.03 -52.60
CA ALA A 202 -1.28 19.85 -51.47
C ALA A 202 -2.71 19.50 -51.00
N ASP A 203 -3.64 19.30 -51.94
CA ASP A 203 -5.02 18.88 -51.64
C ASP A 203 -5.07 17.50 -51.01
N PHE A 204 -4.28 16.55 -51.52
CA PHE A 204 -4.13 15.21 -50.95
C PHE A 204 -3.61 15.27 -49.51
N LEU A 205 -2.51 16.00 -49.27
CA LEU A 205 -1.94 16.13 -47.92
C LEU A 205 -2.92 16.81 -46.96
N ARG A 206 -3.63 17.85 -47.42
CA ARG A 206 -4.63 18.55 -46.62
C ARG A 206 -5.77 17.59 -46.24
N TYR A 207 -6.27 16.78 -47.19
CA TYR A 207 -7.31 15.79 -46.93
C TYR A 207 -6.86 14.71 -45.93
N THR A 208 -5.66 14.15 -46.09
CA THR A 208 -5.11 13.14 -45.18
C THR A 208 -4.88 13.68 -43.77
N LEU A 209 -4.50 14.95 -43.61
CA LEU A 209 -4.34 15.57 -42.29
C LEU A 209 -5.69 15.94 -41.66
N SER A 210 -6.64 16.49 -42.44
CA SER A 210 -7.94 16.93 -41.92
C SER A 210 -8.89 15.80 -41.51
N ASN A 211 -8.76 14.62 -42.12
CA ASN A 211 -9.57 13.46 -41.75
C ASN A 211 -9.12 12.78 -40.45
N ASN A 212 -7.94 13.14 -39.92
CA ASN A 212 -7.38 12.57 -38.69
C ASN A 212 -7.62 13.45 -37.45
N GLU A 213 -8.35 14.56 -37.58
CA GLU A 213 -8.73 15.47 -36.48
C GLU A 213 -10.19 15.28 -35.98
N LYS A 214 -10.88 14.22 -36.43
CA LYS A 214 -12.23 13.84 -35.96
C LYS A 214 -12.19 12.50 -35.23
#